data_AF-A0A7J9ZZD6-F1
#
_entry.id   AF-A0A7J9ZZD6-F1
#
_cell.length_a   1.000
_cell.length_b   1.000
_cell.length_c   1.000
_cell.angle_alpha   90.00
_cell.angle_beta   90.00
_cell.angle_gamma   90.00
#
_symmetry.space_group_name_H-M   'P 1'
#
loop_
_entity.id
_entity.type
_entity.pdbx_description
1 polymer ?
#
loop_
_entity_poly.entity_id
_entity_poly.type
_entity_poly.pdbx_seq_one_letter_code
_entity_poly.pdbx_strand_id
1 'polypeptide(L)' 'MPLICAGLAAGVAKAATRRGVRLALSLVVVLILVGAVIVVDFALLGTLDGYPGDSGLCGPDNVPPWWPSWLPA' A
#
# COMPACT_ATOMS: atom_id res chain seq x y z
N MET A 1 -17.05 -8.72 46.50
CA MET A 1 -15.76 -8.84 45.80
C MET A 1 -15.84 -9.30 44.32
N PRO A 2 -16.79 -10.14 43.83
CA PRO A 2 -16.75 -10.60 42.42
C PRO A 2 -17.13 -9.53 41.39
N LEU A 3 -18.02 -8.60 41.75
CA LEU A 3 -18.46 -7.49 40.87
C LEU A 3 -17.32 -6.51 40.52
N ILE A 4 -16.36 -6.33 41.43
CA ILE A 4 -15.22 -5.43 41.23
C ILE A 4 -14.25 -6.02 40.20
N CYS A 5 -13.98 -7.34 40.30
CA CYS A 5 -13.14 -8.04 39.33
C CYS A 5 -13.76 -8.07 37.93
N ALA A 6 -15.08 -8.27 37.83
CA ALA A 6 -15.79 -8.25 36.55
C ALA A 6 -15.76 -6.85 35.89
N GLY A 7 -15.93 -5.78 36.68
CA GLY A 7 -15.83 -4.41 36.20
C GLY A 7 -14.43 -4.04 35.70
N LEU A 8 -13.39 -4.46 36.41
CA LEU A 8 -11.99 -4.29 35.99
C LEU A 8 -11.67 -5.04 34.70
N ALA A 9 -12.10 -6.30 34.59
CA ALA A 9 -11.90 -7.10 33.38
C ALA A 9 -12.59 -6.48 32.15
N ALA A 10 -13.83 -6.01 32.32
CA ALA A 10 -14.56 -5.32 31.25
C ALA A 10 -13.89 -3.98 30.86
N GLY A 11 -13.38 -3.23 31.85
CA GLY A 11 -12.63 -1.98 31.61
C GLY A 11 -11.33 -2.21 30.85
N VAL A 12 -10.55 -3.24 31.23
CA VAL A 12 -9.31 -3.62 30.56
C VAL A 12 -9.58 -4.11 29.13
N ALA A 13 -10.61 -4.95 28.93
CA ALA A 13 -11.00 -5.41 27.60
C ALA A 13 -11.40 -4.23 26.70
N LYS A 14 -12.24 -3.31 27.20
CA LYS A 14 -12.66 -2.11 26.45
C LYS A 14 -11.48 -1.18 26.13
N ALA A 15 -10.53 -1.03 27.05
CA ALA A 15 -9.31 -0.26 26.81
C ALA A 15 -8.40 -0.92 25.77
N ALA A 16 -8.24 -2.24 25.83
CA ALA A 16 -7.49 -3.02 24.85
C ALA A 16 -8.12 -2.92 23.45
N THR A 17 -9.45 -3.04 23.35
CA THR A 17 -10.17 -2.83 22.08
C THR A 17 -9.98 -1.42 21.54
N ARG A 18 -10.11 -0.38 22.38
CA ARG A 18 -9.87 1.02 21.97
C ARG A 18 -8.44 1.24 21.50
N ARG A 19 -7.46 0.60 22.15
CA ARG A 19 -6.05 0.65 21.73
C ARG A 19 -5.86 -0.03 20.38
N GLY A 20 -6.47 -1.20 20.17
CA GLY A 20 -6.47 -1.90 18.88
C GLY A 20 -7.08 -1.07 17.75
N VAL A 21 -8.24 -0.45 17.99
CA VAL A 21 -8.90 0.44 17.02
C VAL A 21 -8.03 1.66 16.69
N ARG A 22 -7.39 2.27 17.69
CA ARG A 22 -6.47 3.39 17.46
C ARG A 22 -5.27 2.97 16.62
N LEU A 23 -4.67 1.81 16.92
CA LEU A 23 -3.54 1.29 16.15
C LEU A 23 -3.93 1.00 14.70
N ALA A 24 -5.08 0.37 14.48
CA ALA A 24 -5.59 0.11 13.14
C ALA A 24 -5.84 1.40 12.37
N LEU A 25 -6.43 2.42 13.00
CA LEU A 25 -6.65 3.72 12.39
C LEU A 25 -5.32 4.40 12.05
N SER A 26 -4.35 4.37 12.97
CA SER A 26 -3.00 4.90 12.71
C SER A 26 -2.34 4.19 11.53
N LEU A 27 -2.45 2.87 11.44
CA LEU A 27 -1.92 2.11 10.31
C LEU A 27 -2.60 2.51 9.00
N VAL A 28 -3.92 2.66 8.98
CA VAL A 28 -4.67 3.14 7.80
C VAL A 28 -4.18 4.52 7.37
N VAL A 29 -4.03 5.46 8.30
CA VAL A 29 -3.51 6.80 8.00
C VAL A 29 -2.11 6.73 7.41
N VAL A 30 -1.21 5.93 7.99
CA VAL A 30 0.15 5.73 7.48
C VAL A 30 0.12 5.16 6.05
N LEU A 31 -0.70 4.14 5.79
CA LEU A 31 -0.81 3.55 4.45
C LEU A 31 -1.33 4.54 3.41
N ILE A 32 -2.31 5.37 3.78
CA ILE A 32 -2.83 6.43 2.90
C ILE A 32 -1.73 7.44 2.58
N LEU A 33 -0.98 7.89 3.59
CA LEU A 33 0.10 8.86 3.38
C LEU A 33 1.21 8.29 2.50
N VAL A 34 1.65 7.05 2.75
CA VAL A 34 2.65 6.37 1.92
C VAL A 34 2.16 6.21 0.49
N GLY A 35 0.91 5.75 0.30
CA GLY A 35 0.31 5.63 -1.03
C GLY A 35 0.23 6.96 -1.77
N ALA A 36 -0.15 8.04 -1.09
CA ALA A 36 -0.19 9.37 -1.67
C ALA A 36 1.20 9.86 -2.09
N VAL A 37 2.22 9.65 -1.25
CA VAL A 37 3.61 9.99 -1.59
C VAL A 37 4.05 9.23 -2.84
N ILE A 38 3.80 7.92 -2.92
CA ILE A 38 4.14 7.12 -4.11
C ILE A 38 3.45 7.67 -5.36
N VAL A 39 2.14 7.95 -5.30
CA VAL A 39 1.41 8.48 -6.46
C VAL A 39 1.96 9.84 -6.90
N VAL A 40 2.26 10.73 -5.94
CA VAL A 40 2.83 12.05 -6.23
C VAL A 40 4.23 11.94 -6.82
N ASP A 41 5.06 11.06 -6.27
CA ASP A 41 6.42 10.76 -6.75
C ASP A 41 6.38 10.27 -8.20
N PHE A 42 5.54 9.27 -8.48
CA PHE A 42 5.30 8.79 -9.85
C PHE A 42 4.78 9.89 -10.79
N ALA A 43 3.88 10.75 -10.31
CA ALA A 43 3.28 11.79 -11.14
C ALA A 43 4.24 12.95 -11.45
N LEU A 44 5.17 13.26 -10.55
CA LEU A 44 6.06 14.42 -10.67
C LEU A 44 7.47 14.07 -11.14
N LEU A 45 8.04 12.98 -10.64
CA LEU A 45 9.40 12.54 -10.99
C LEU A 45 9.38 11.49 -12.10
N GLY A 46 8.23 10.85 -12.35
CA GLY A 46 8.13 9.72 -13.26
C GLY A 46 8.65 8.43 -12.62
N THR A 47 8.38 7.29 -13.26
CA THR A 47 8.89 5.97 -12.85
C THR A 47 10.37 5.75 -13.11
N LEU A 48 10.96 6.60 -13.95
CA LEU A 48 12.23 6.34 -14.60
C LEU A 48 13.01 7.64 -14.65
N ASP A 49 13.72 7.96 -13.57
CA ASP A 49 14.77 8.96 -13.63
C ASP A 49 15.77 8.52 -14.72
N GLY A 50 15.68 9.13 -15.90
CA GLY A 50 16.55 8.84 -17.05
C GLY A 50 16.04 7.84 -18.10
N TYR A 51 14.87 7.21 -17.95
CA TYR A 51 14.20 6.66 -19.14
C TYR A 51 13.03 7.57 -19.48
N PRO A 52 13.09 8.29 -20.63
CA PRO A 52 11.89 8.94 -21.12
C PRO A 52 10.79 7.88 -21.15
N GLY A 53 9.56 8.26 -20.80
CA GLY A 53 8.40 7.46 -21.12
C GLY A 53 8.28 7.38 -22.64
N ASP A 54 9.16 6.60 -23.26
CA ASP A 54 9.06 6.14 -24.62
C ASP A 54 7.85 5.22 -24.64
N SER A 55 6.71 5.88 -24.82
CA SER A 55 5.48 5.32 -25.39
C SER A 55 5.69 4.87 -26.85
N GLY A 56 6.93 4.99 -27.36
CA GLY A 56 7.37 4.26 -28.54
C GLY A 56 7.25 2.76 -28.26
N LEU A 57 6.63 2.05 -29.20
CA LEU A 57 6.55 0.59 -29.20
C LEU A 57 7.91 0.01 -28.84
N CYS A 58 7.91 -1.00 -27.98
CA CYS A 58 9.13 -1.74 -27.68
C CYS A 58 9.76 -2.15 -29.01
N GLY A 59 11.05 -1.82 -29.22
CA GLY A 59 11.75 -2.26 -30.43
C GLY A 59 11.62 -3.79 -30.57
N PRO A 60 11.68 -4.35 -31.78
CA PRO A 60 11.57 -5.81 -32.00
C PRO A 60 12.54 -6.61 -31.13
N ASP A 61 13.68 -5.99 -30.80
CA ASP A 61 14.77 -6.51 -29.98
C ASP A 61 14.37 -6.73 -28.50
N ASN A 62 13.26 -6.14 -28.05
CA ASN A 62 12.74 -6.24 -26.69
C ASN A 62 11.62 -7.29 -26.55
N VAL A 63 11.33 -8.05 -27.61
CA VAL A 63 10.41 -9.19 -27.58
C VAL A 63 11.21 -10.49 -27.39
N PRO A 64 11.18 -11.09 -26.19
CA PRO A 64 11.79 -12.39 -25.93
C PRO A 64 11.42 -13.48 -26.94
N PRO A 65 12.33 -14.43 -27.26
CA PRO A 65 12.07 -15.49 -28.25
C PRO A 65 10.91 -16.43 -27.91
N TRP A 66 10.51 -16.50 -26.64
CA TRP A 66 9.39 -17.31 -26.15
C TRP A 66 8.05 -16.57 -26.18
N TRP A 67 8.02 -15.30 -26.61
CA TRP A 67 6.79 -14.52 -26.63
C TRP A 67 5.83 -15.06 -27.71
N PRO A 68 4.55 -15.31 -27.38
CA PRO A 68 3.58 -15.76 -28.36
C PRO A 68 3.31 -14.71 -29.44
N SER A 69 3.18 -15.14 -30.70
CA SER A 69 3.02 -14.26 -31.87
C SER A 69 1.71 -13.46 -31.93
N TRP A 70 0.76 -13.74 -31.04
CA TRP A 70 -0.52 -13.05 -30.96
C TRP A 70 -0.52 -11.88 -29.97
N LEU A 71 0.52 -11.73 -29.15
CA LEU A 71 0.66 -10.55 -28.30
C LEU A 71 1.23 -9.37 -29.11
N PRO A 72 0.68 -8.16 -28.91
CA PRO A 72 1.26 -6.95 -29.49
C PRO A 72 2.66 -6.70 -28.89
N ALA A 73 3.57 -6.23 -29.76
CA ALA A 73 4.88 -5.71 -29.38
C ALA A 73 4.78 -4.25 -28.91
#